data_AF-A0AAP6Y5F5-F1
#
_entry.id   AF-A0AAP6Y5F5-F1
#
_cell.length_a   1.000
_cell.length_b   1.000
_cell.length_c   1.000
_cell.angle_alpha   90.00
_cell.angle_beta   90.00
_cell.angle_gamma   90.00
#
_symmetry.space_group_name_H-M   'P 1'
#
loop_
_entity.id
_entity.type
_entity.pdbx_description
1 polymer ?
#
loop_
_entity_poly.entity_id
_entity_poly.type
_entity_poly.pdbx_seq_one_letter_code
_entity_poly.pdbx_strand_id
1 'polypeptide(L)'
;MLYEKKYKKKISYFLQFVIVLCIVLLSLTYTTCGLLAIQSLTVEKIKITDVFNTIAQIATAFAFFFAVYQYRKNGEKERQIIIANEAKLLIDRMSHESDKLASNTKFTDREVNEFISIMSNFGCDFKTLYDELTDDLHKAMVRMRWQDMHYNHLSRALCSLTIDLLFDNLNLDKKHDSYSFFNARFDDSVKSEPKVLREYMYTKNIFNNMSAAKELINSFTNLYLFEQYYFDHEGTNDLMYGLLSRLDFRVSAPLLSVIKEKQRS
;
A
#
# COMPACT_ATOMS: atom_id res chain seq x y z
N MET A 1 6.55 -6.09 11.93
CA MET A 1 5.83 -7.38 12.02
C MET A 1 5.41 -7.77 10.61
N LEU A 2 6.15 -8.69 9.98
CA LEU A 2 5.83 -9.25 8.67
C LEU A 2 4.70 -10.28 8.83
N TYR A 3 3.66 -10.16 8.00
CA TYR A 3 2.67 -11.19 7.65
C TYR A 3 2.61 -12.41 8.59
N GLU A 4 1.95 -12.26 9.74
CA GLU A 4 1.61 -13.41 10.57
C GLU A 4 0.43 -14.12 9.90
N LYS A 5 0.74 -14.94 8.90
CA LYS A 5 -0.21 -15.88 8.32
C LYS A 5 -0.72 -16.72 9.50
N LYS A 6 -2.02 -16.63 9.84
CA LYS A 6 -2.65 -17.57 10.78
C LYS A 6 -2.15 -18.96 10.42
N TYR A 7 -1.39 -19.57 11.34
CA TYR A 7 -0.75 -20.86 11.15
C TYR A 7 -1.85 -21.90 10.96
N LYS A 8 -2.39 -22.03 9.74
CA LYS A 8 -3.24 -23.16 9.37
C LYS A 8 -2.31 -24.35 9.55
N LYS A 9 -2.57 -25.16 10.59
CA LYS A 9 -1.89 -26.45 10.82
C LYS A 9 -1.70 -27.08 9.46
N LYS A 10 -0.45 -27.13 8.99
CA LYS A 10 -0.08 -27.90 7.80
C LYS A 10 -0.36 -29.35 8.20
N ILE A 11 -1.58 -29.80 7.95
CA ILE A 11 -1.86 -31.22 7.83
C ILE A 11 -0.83 -31.70 6.82
N SER A 12 0.04 -32.63 7.22
CA SER A 12 1.09 -33.11 6.34
C SER A 12 0.44 -33.62 5.04
N TYR A 13 1.08 -33.36 3.91
CA TYR A 13 0.58 -33.81 2.60
C TYR A 13 0.24 -35.32 2.60
N PHE A 14 0.93 -36.10 3.43
CA PHE A 14 0.66 -37.51 3.68
C PHE A 14 -0.74 -37.76 4.29
N LEU A 15 -1.14 -37.02 5.31
CA LEU A 15 -2.43 -37.23 5.97
C LEU A 15 -3.62 -36.81 5.07
N GLN A 16 -3.43 -35.78 4.23
CA GLN A 16 -4.41 -35.43 3.18
C GLN A 16 -4.55 -36.53 2.14
N PHE A 17 -3.43 -37.12 1.70
CA PHE A 17 -3.43 -38.23 0.75
C PHE A 17 -4.18 -39.46 1.30
N VAL A 18 -3.94 -39.82 2.56
CA VAL A 18 -4.63 -40.95 3.22
C VAL A 18 -6.14 -40.70 3.33
N ILE A 19 -6.56 -39.48 3.69
CA ILE A 19 -7.99 -39.14 3.77
C ILE A 19 -8.66 -39.25 2.40
N VAL A 20 -8.03 -38.72 1.34
CA VAL A 20 -8.56 -38.81 -0.03
C VAL A 20 -8.64 -40.26 -0.48
N LEU A 21 -7.61 -41.08 -0.20
CA LEU A 21 -7.60 -42.51 -0.52
C LEU A 21 -8.75 -43.26 0.17
N CYS A 22 -8.99 -43.00 1.46
CA CYS A 22 -10.11 -43.58 2.20
C CYS A 22 -11.47 -43.17 1.63
N ILE A 23 -11.65 -41.90 1.23
CA ILE A 23 -12.90 -41.44 0.62
C ILE A 23 -13.14 -42.12 -0.73
N VAL A 24 -12.09 -42.25 -1.56
CA VAL A 24 -12.17 -42.94 -2.85
C VAL A 24 -12.52 -44.42 -2.67
N LEU A 25 -11.87 -45.10 -1.73
CA LEU A 25 -12.16 -46.51 -1.41
C LEU A 25 -13.59 -46.69 -0.91
N LEU A 26 -14.05 -45.85 0.03
CA LEU A 26 -15.42 -45.90 0.56
C LEU A 26 -16.46 -45.68 -0.54
N SER A 27 -16.23 -44.67 -1.40
CA SER A 27 -17.05 -44.38 -2.58
C SER A 27 -17.15 -45.59 -3.52
N LEU A 28 -16.02 -46.24 -3.82
CA LEU A 28 -15.96 -47.45 -4.65
C LEU A 28 -16.74 -48.59 -4.01
N THR A 29 -16.55 -48.87 -2.72
CA THR A 29 -17.33 -49.92 -2.03
C THR A 29 -18.83 -49.65 -2.06
N TYR A 30 -19.26 -48.42 -1.77
CA TYR A 30 -20.68 -48.07 -1.77
C TYR A 30 -21.31 -48.15 -3.15
N THR A 31 -20.61 -47.67 -4.18
CA THR A 31 -21.09 -47.78 -5.57
C THR A 31 -21.15 -49.22 -6.04
N THR A 32 -20.17 -50.06 -5.68
CA THR A 32 -20.18 -51.49 -6.02
C THR A 32 -21.33 -52.22 -5.32
N CYS A 33 -21.57 -51.96 -4.03
CA CYS A 33 -22.70 -52.52 -3.30
C CYS A 33 -24.05 -52.05 -3.86
N GLY A 34 -24.18 -50.77 -4.23
CA GLY A 34 -25.40 -50.23 -4.86
C GLY A 34 -25.70 -50.89 -6.21
N LEU A 35 -24.67 -51.10 -7.03
CA LEU A 35 -24.81 -51.76 -8.34
C LEU A 35 -25.20 -53.24 -8.20
N LEU A 36 -24.61 -53.96 -7.24
CA LEU A 36 -24.99 -55.35 -6.95
C LEU A 36 -26.43 -55.46 -6.46
N ALA A 37 -26.90 -54.51 -5.63
CA ALA A 37 -28.28 -54.47 -5.17
C ALA A 37 -29.27 -54.20 -6.33
N ILE A 38 -28.96 -53.26 -7.24
CA ILE A 38 -29.78 -52.98 -8.42
C ILE A 38 -29.80 -54.19 -9.36
N GLN A 39 -28.66 -54.84 -9.59
CA GLN A 39 -28.57 -56.05 -10.42
C GLN A 39 -29.42 -57.20 -9.87
N SER A 40 -29.61 -57.29 -8.55
CA SER A 40 -30.50 -58.28 -7.93
C SER A 40 -32.00 -57.99 -8.13
N LEU A 41 -32.36 -56.74 -8.47
CA LEU A 41 -33.74 -56.27 -8.64
C LEU A 41 -34.19 -56.19 -10.10
N THR A 42 -33.26 -56.01 -11.05
CA THR A 42 -33.55 -55.97 -12.49
C THR A 42 -33.31 -57.31 -13.17
N VAL A 43 -34.32 -57.81 -13.92
CA VAL A 43 -34.27 -59.09 -14.67
C VAL A 43 -33.26 -59.06 -15.83
N GLU A 44 -32.89 -57.88 -16.31
CA GLU A 44 -31.83 -57.71 -17.31
C GLU A 44 -30.44 -57.62 -16.67
N LYS A 45 -29.50 -58.41 -17.18
CA LYS A 45 -28.09 -58.38 -16.78
C LYS A 45 -27.47 -57.06 -17.25
N ILE A 46 -27.40 -56.07 -16.37
CA ILE A 46 -26.55 -54.89 -16.56
C ILE A 46 -25.14 -55.38 -16.88
N LYS A 47 -24.61 -55.03 -18.05
CA LYS A 47 -23.23 -55.41 -18.41
C LYS A 47 -22.28 -54.54 -17.61
N ILE A 48 -21.19 -55.15 -17.14
CA ILE A 48 -20.10 -54.46 -16.46
C ILE A 48 -19.58 -53.28 -17.30
N THR A 49 -19.65 -53.39 -18.64
CA THR A 49 -19.30 -52.32 -19.59
C THR A 49 -20.17 -51.07 -19.46
N ASP A 50 -21.45 -51.22 -19.11
CA ASP A 50 -22.39 -50.09 -18.99
C ASP A 50 -22.09 -49.28 -17.73
N VAL A 51 -21.75 -49.98 -16.64
CA VAL A 51 -21.25 -49.37 -15.39
C VAL A 51 -19.97 -48.58 -15.65
N PHE A 52 -19.00 -49.17 -16.34
CA PHE A 52 -17.75 -48.47 -16.68
C PHE A 52 -18.01 -47.25 -17.57
N ASN A 53 -18.94 -47.33 -18.51
CA ASN A 53 -19.32 -46.19 -19.36
C ASN A 53 -19.97 -45.06 -18.55
N THR A 54 -20.87 -45.36 -17.62
CA THR A 54 -21.47 -44.34 -16.75
C THR A 54 -20.44 -43.69 -15.83
N ILE A 55 -19.55 -44.48 -15.23
CA ILE A 55 -18.44 -43.96 -14.40
C ILE A 55 -17.51 -43.07 -15.24
N ALA A 56 -17.18 -43.48 -16.47
CA ALA A 56 -16.34 -42.71 -17.38
C ALA A 56 -16.99 -41.38 -17.77
N GLN A 57 -18.30 -41.35 -18.02
CA GLN A 57 -19.05 -40.13 -18.31
C GLN A 57 -19.09 -39.17 -17.11
N ILE A 58 -19.33 -39.70 -15.90
CA ILE A 58 -19.30 -38.92 -14.66
C ILE A 58 -17.90 -38.33 -14.42
N ALA A 59 -16.86 -39.14 -14.55
CA ALA A 59 -15.47 -38.70 -14.41
C ALA A 59 -15.11 -37.60 -15.43
N THR A 60 -15.58 -37.74 -16.66
CA THR A 60 -15.41 -36.74 -17.72
C THR A 60 -16.12 -35.42 -17.37
N ALA A 61 -17.35 -35.47 -16.88
CA ALA A 61 -18.09 -34.28 -16.44
C ALA A 61 -17.37 -33.56 -15.27
N PHE A 62 -16.85 -34.32 -14.30
CA PHE A 62 -16.02 -33.74 -13.23
C PHE A 62 -14.74 -33.13 -13.76
N ALA A 63 -14.03 -33.78 -14.69
CA ALA A 63 -12.82 -33.26 -15.30
C ALA A 63 -13.08 -31.91 -16.01
N PHE A 64 -14.18 -31.80 -16.76
CA PHE A 64 -14.58 -30.52 -17.37
C PHE A 64 -14.92 -29.46 -16.33
N PHE A 65 -15.67 -29.82 -15.29
CA PHE A 65 -15.99 -28.89 -14.20
C PHE A 65 -14.71 -28.37 -13.52
N PHE A 66 -13.76 -29.25 -13.21
CA PHE A 66 -12.46 -28.88 -12.64
C PHE A 66 -11.64 -28.01 -13.59
N ALA A 67 -11.63 -28.32 -14.89
CA ALA A 67 -10.93 -27.52 -15.89
C ALA A 67 -11.49 -26.09 -15.96
N VAL A 68 -12.81 -25.93 -15.99
CA VAL A 68 -13.47 -24.60 -15.98
C VAL A 68 -13.19 -23.86 -14.69
N TYR A 69 -13.28 -24.53 -13.54
CA TYR A 69 -12.95 -23.94 -12.24
C TYR A 69 -11.48 -23.46 -12.18
N GLN A 70 -10.55 -24.28 -12.66
CA GLN A 70 -9.13 -23.95 -12.69
C GLN A 70 -8.82 -22.81 -13.66
N TYR A 71 -9.47 -22.76 -14.82
CA TYR A 71 -9.34 -21.67 -15.78
C TYR A 71 -9.73 -20.33 -15.16
N ARG A 72 -10.92 -20.25 -14.53
CA ARG A 72 -11.38 -19.02 -13.84
C ARG A 72 -10.42 -18.59 -12.74
N LYS A 73 -9.99 -19.54 -11.91
CA LYS A 73 -9.05 -19.29 -10.81
C LYS A 73 -7.67 -18.83 -11.30
N ASN A 74 -7.21 -19.34 -12.44
CA ASN A 74 -5.95 -18.90 -13.03
C ASN A 74 -6.07 -17.47 -13.59
N GLY A 75 -7.18 -17.14 -14.25
CA GLY A 75 -7.43 -15.77 -14.72
C GLY A 75 -7.46 -14.74 -13.59
N GLU A 76 -8.08 -15.07 -12.45
CA GLU A 76 -8.06 -14.21 -11.26
C GLU A 76 -6.63 -13.99 -10.74
N LYS A 77 -5.81 -15.05 -10.66
CA LYS A 77 -4.41 -14.93 -10.24
C LYS A 77 -3.58 -14.08 -11.19
N GLU A 78 -3.73 -14.27 -12.49
CA GLU A 78 -3.03 -13.47 -13.50
C GLU A 78 -3.40 -11.99 -13.37
N ARG A 79 -4.69 -11.68 -13.21
CA ARG A 79 -5.16 -10.32 -12.94
C ARG A 79 -4.50 -9.73 -11.68
N GLN A 80 -4.45 -10.47 -10.57
CA GLN A 80 -3.81 -9.99 -9.34
C GLN A 80 -2.30 -9.75 -9.51
N ILE A 81 -1.60 -10.58 -10.28
CA ILE A 81 -0.18 -10.38 -10.60
C ILE A 81 0.01 -9.08 -11.39
N ILE A 82 -0.82 -8.83 -12.41
CA ILE A 82 -0.74 -7.62 -13.25
C ILE A 82 -0.98 -6.37 -12.41
N ILE A 83 -2.06 -6.33 -11.63
CA ILE A 83 -2.41 -5.18 -10.77
C ILE A 83 -1.27 -4.92 -9.77
N ALA A 84 -0.74 -5.98 -9.15
CA ALA A 84 0.33 -5.84 -8.17
C ALA A 84 1.65 -5.36 -8.80
N ASN A 85 1.94 -5.75 -10.04
CA ASN A 85 3.11 -5.27 -10.76
C ASN A 85 2.96 -3.80 -11.13
N GLU A 86 1.79 -3.36 -11.61
CA GLU A 86 1.55 -1.95 -11.91
C GLU A 86 1.62 -1.08 -10.65
N ALA A 87 1.07 -1.55 -9.52
CA ALA A 87 1.18 -0.86 -8.24
C ALA A 87 2.64 -0.71 -7.77
N LYS A 88 3.48 -1.73 -7.98
CA LYS A 88 4.92 -1.65 -7.68
C LYS A 88 5.63 -0.65 -8.59
N LEU A 89 5.32 -0.65 -9.89
CA LEU A 89 5.89 0.32 -10.84
C LEU A 89 5.49 1.77 -10.50
N LEU A 90 4.27 1.99 -10.01
CA LEU A 90 3.86 3.30 -9.48
C LEU A 90 4.67 3.67 -8.23
N ILE A 91 4.86 2.74 -7.30
CA ILE A 91 5.71 2.99 -6.11
C ILE A 91 7.14 3.33 -6.52
N ASP A 92 7.73 2.63 -7.50
CA ASP A 92 9.07 2.93 -7.99
C ASP A 92 9.15 4.34 -8.60
N ARG A 93 8.10 4.78 -9.30
CA ARG A 93 7.97 6.17 -9.80
C ARG A 93 7.84 7.19 -8.67
N MET A 94 7.09 6.89 -7.61
CA MET A 94 7.01 7.75 -6.42
C MET A 94 8.36 7.88 -5.73
N SER A 95 9.10 6.78 -5.58
CA SER A 95 10.46 6.79 -5.03
C SER A 95 11.40 7.64 -5.89
N HIS A 96 11.32 7.50 -7.22
CA HIS A 96 12.14 8.28 -8.15
C HIS A 96 11.91 9.79 -8.02
N GLU A 97 10.65 10.25 -8.04
CA GLU A 97 10.34 11.68 -7.88
C GLU A 97 10.72 12.19 -6.49
N SER A 98 10.58 11.35 -5.45
CA SER A 98 11.02 11.69 -4.09
C SER A 98 12.54 11.88 -4.03
N ASP A 99 13.31 10.96 -4.61
CA ASP A 99 14.78 11.06 -4.64
C ASP A 99 15.26 12.26 -5.46
N LYS A 100 14.59 12.55 -6.57
CA LYS A 100 14.83 13.73 -7.40
C LYS A 100 14.64 15.01 -6.59
N LEU A 101 13.53 15.12 -5.84
CA LEU A 101 13.30 16.25 -4.95
C LEU A 101 14.34 16.32 -3.83
N ALA A 102 14.65 15.20 -3.18
CA ALA A 102 15.65 15.13 -2.10
C ALA A 102 17.04 15.61 -2.55
N SER A 103 17.37 15.42 -3.82
CA SER A 103 18.64 15.88 -4.42
C SER A 103 18.62 17.34 -4.85
N ASN A 104 17.44 17.98 -4.90
CA ASN A 104 17.28 19.36 -5.35
C ASN A 104 17.50 20.35 -4.20
N THR A 105 18.69 20.95 -4.13
CA THR A 105 18.98 22.01 -3.14
C THR A 105 18.50 23.39 -3.56
N LYS A 106 17.98 23.56 -4.80
CA LYS A 106 17.55 24.82 -5.38
C LYS A 106 16.05 24.84 -5.67
N PHE A 107 15.25 24.31 -4.74
CA PHE A 107 13.80 24.29 -4.88
C PHE A 107 13.17 25.64 -4.52
N THR A 108 12.09 25.99 -5.21
CA THR A 108 11.15 27.06 -4.87
C THR A 108 9.78 26.45 -4.56
N ASP A 109 8.81 27.29 -4.22
CA ASP A 109 7.42 26.89 -4.05
C ASP A 109 6.83 26.24 -5.31
N ARG A 110 7.29 26.64 -6.51
CA ARG A 110 6.88 26.03 -7.78
C ARG A 110 7.29 24.57 -7.88
N GLU A 111 8.55 24.23 -7.64
CA GLU A 111 9.03 22.84 -7.73
C GLU A 111 8.35 21.96 -6.66
N VAL A 112 8.10 22.52 -5.47
CA VAL A 112 7.40 21.79 -4.41
C VAL A 112 5.94 21.54 -4.79
N ASN A 113 5.24 22.51 -5.39
CA ASN A 113 3.88 22.33 -5.91
C ASN A 113 3.79 21.29 -7.03
N GLU A 114 4.77 21.30 -7.93
CA GLU A 114 4.84 20.31 -9.01
C GLU A 114 5.01 18.90 -8.43
N PHE A 115 5.93 18.74 -7.47
CA PHE A 115 6.11 17.48 -6.75
C PHE A 115 4.83 17.03 -6.02
N ILE A 116 4.19 17.92 -5.25
CA ILE A 116 2.95 17.63 -4.52
C ILE A 116 1.87 17.16 -5.50
N SER A 117 1.75 17.80 -6.66
CA SER A 117 0.75 17.47 -7.67
C SER A 117 1.03 16.11 -8.31
N ILE A 118 2.27 15.83 -8.68
CA ILE A 118 2.71 14.54 -9.24
C ILE A 118 2.46 13.42 -8.22
N MET A 119 2.90 13.60 -6.98
CA MET A 119 2.71 12.62 -5.91
C MET A 119 1.23 12.41 -5.59
N SER A 120 0.40 13.46 -5.60
CA SER A 120 -1.05 13.31 -5.40
C SER A 120 -1.69 12.45 -6.49
N ASN A 121 -1.29 12.63 -7.75
CA ASN A 121 -1.75 11.80 -8.85
C ASN A 121 -1.30 10.34 -8.68
N PHE A 122 -0.04 10.10 -8.36
CA PHE A 122 0.44 8.76 -8.07
C PHE A 122 -0.29 8.12 -6.89
N GLY A 123 -0.58 8.88 -5.82
CA GLY A 123 -1.33 8.41 -4.66
C GLY A 123 -2.74 7.96 -5.02
N CYS A 124 -3.43 8.74 -5.87
CA CYS A 124 -4.76 8.42 -6.39
C CYS A 124 -4.75 7.12 -7.22
N ASP A 125 -3.83 7.03 -8.20
CA ASP A 125 -3.72 5.86 -9.08
C ASP A 125 -3.35 4.61 -8.27
N PHE A 126 -2.40 4.75 -7.35
CA PHE A 126 -1.98 3.67 -6.47
C PHE A 126 -3.13 3.17 -5.59
N LYS A 127 -3.89 4.07 -4.96
CA LYS A 127 -5.02 3.70 -4.09
C LYS A 127 -6.04 2.85 -4.87
N THR A 128 -6.34 3.25 -6.10
CA THR A 128 -7.25 2.53 -6.99
C THR A 128 -6.77 1.10 -7.26
N LEU A 129 -5.50 0.91 -7.61
CA LEU A 129 -4.93 -0.42 -7.85
C LEU A 129 -4.84 -1.25 -6.56
N TYR A 130 -4.47 -0.61 -5.45
CA TYR A 130 -4.27 -1.28 -4.18
C TYR A 130 -5.57 -1.80 -3.56
N ASP A 131 -6.68 -1.08 -3.76
CA ASP A 131 -8.01 -1.51 -3.33
C ASP A 131 -8.51 -2.73 -4.11
N GLU A 132 -8.13 -2.86 -5.38
CA GLU A 132 -8.47 -4.01 -6.24
C GLU A 132 -7.65 -5.28 -5.90
N LEU A 133 -6.60 -5.16 -5.09
CA LEU A 133 -5.82 -6.31 -4.64
C LEU A 133 -6.56 -7.09 -3.56
N THR A 134 -6.65 -8.40 -3.78
CA THR A 134 -7.11 -9.34 -2.75
C THR A 134 -6.07 -9.43 -1.62
N ASP A 135 -6.52 -9.67 -0.38
CA ASP A 135 -5.60 -9.77 0.77
C ASP A 135 -4.79 -11.08 0.72
N ASP A 136 -3.72 -11.04 -0.07
CA ASP A 136 -2.84 -12.17 -0.34
C ASP A 136 -1.36 -11.74 -0.33
N LEU A 137 -0.48 -12.61 -0.85
CA LEU A 137 0.95 -12.32 -0.93
C LEU A 137 1.26 -11.08 -1.78
N HIS A 138 0.51 -10.84 -2.85
CA HIS A 138 0.74 -9.71 -3.74
C HIS A 138 0.44 -8.39 -3.04
N LYS A 139 -0.69 -8.29 -2.33
CA LYS A 139 -1.00 -7.10 -1.51
C LYS A 139 0.04 -6.87 -0.42
N ALA A 140 0.50 -7.94 0.25
CA ALA A 140 1.57 -7.84 1.24
C ALA A 140 2.90 -7.32 0.65
N MET A 141 3.29 -7.78 -0.54
CA MET A 141 4.49 -7.26 -1.22
C MET A 141 4.34 -5.78 -1.60
N VAL A 142 3.16 -5.37 -2.04
CA VAL A 142 2.87 -3.96 -2.37
C VAL A 142 2.95 -3.09 -1.12
N ARG A 143 2.37 -3.52 0.02
CA ARG A 143 2.54 -2.84 1.32
C ARG A 143 4.00 -2.63 1.68
N MET A 144 4.83 -3.67 1.59
CA MET A 144 6.26 -3.58 1.90
C MET A 144 6.99 -2.56 1.03
N ARG A 145 6.69 -2.54 -0.28
CA ARG A 145 7.27 -1.56 -1.22
C ARG A 145 6.81 -0.14 -0.93
N TRP A 146 5.53 0.04 -0.58
CA TRP A 146 5.02 1.35 -0.22
C TRP A 146 5.66 1.89 1.06
N GLN A 147 5.85 1.03 2.07
CA GLN A 147 6.55 1.40 3.31
C GLN A 147 8.00 1.81 3.06
N ASP A 148 8.70 1.08 2.20
CA ASP A 148 10.07 1.39 1.76
C ASP A 148 10.12 2.76 1.08
N MET A 149 9.24 3.00 0.09
CA MET A 149 9.07 4.30 -0.56
C MET A 149 8.79 5.42 0.46
N HIS A 150 7.84 5.20 1.38
CA HIS A 150 7.44 6.22 2.34
C HIS A 150 8.60 6.62 3.27
N TYR A 151 9.26 5.65 3.91
CA TYR A 151 10.27 5.95 4.92
C TYR A 151 11.65 6.28 4.34
N ASN A 152 12.07 5.61 3.27
CA ASN A 152 13.44 5.76 2.76
C ASN A 152 13.57 6.82 1.68
N HIS A 153 12.48 7.12 0.95
CA HIS A 153 12.50 8.08 -0.16
C HIS A 153 11.68 9.33 0.17
N LEU A 154 10.37 9.19 0.38
CA LEU A 154 9.46 10.33 0.56
C LEU A 154 9.76 11.12 1.83
N SER A 155 9.84 10.46 2.99
CA SER A 155 10.13 11.14 4.25
C SER A 155 11.49 11.84 4.23
N ARG A 156 12.47 11.27 3.54
CA ARG A 156 13.79 11.89 3.37
C ARG A 156 13.71 13.15 2.52
N ALA A 157 12.97 13.10 1.41
CA ALA A 157 12.76 14.25 0.53
C ALA A 157 12.05 15.39 1.26
N LEU A 158 10.96 15.08 1.96
CA LEU A 158 10.15 16.07 2.68
C LEU A 158 10.92 16.70 3.85
N CYS A 159 11.72 15.93 4.59
CA CYS A 159 12.60 16.47 5.63
C CYS A 159 13.70 17.38 5.09
N SER A 160 14.08 17.27 3.81
CA SER A 160 15.07 18.16 3.19
C SER A 160 14.48 19.50 2.76
N LEU A 161 13.16 19.62 2.70
CA LEU A 161 12.46 20.87 2.43
C LEU A 161 12.45 21.75 3.68
N THR A 162 13.52 22.49 3.90
CA THR A 162 13.64 23.42 5.03
C THR A 162 13.23 24.84 4.66
N ILE A 163 12.76 25.61 5.65
CA ILE A 163 12.40 27.01 5.45
C ILE A 163 13.60 27.87 5.06
N ASP A 164 14.79 27.57 5.60
CA ASP A 164 16.05 28.26 5.28
C ASP A 164 16.35 28.17 3.78
N LEU A 165 16.33 26.95 3.22
CA LEU A 165 16.60 26.73 1.79
C LEU A 165 15.57 27.40 0.89
N LEU A 166 14.29 27.36 1.28
CA LEU A 166 13.23 28.02 0.53
C LEU A 166 13.46 29.53 0.46
N PHE A 167 13.81 30.16 1.60
CA PHE A 167 14.05 31.59 1.69
C PHE A 167 15.30 32.02 0.91
N ASP A 168 16.38 31.25 1.02
CA ASP A 168 17.61 31.45 0.25
C ASP A 168 17.33 31.41 -1.25
N ASN A 169 16.62 30.37 -1.72
CA ASN A 169 16.32 30.18 -3.13
C ASN A 169 15.38 31.24 -3.70
N LEU A 170 14.43 31.74 -2.90
CA LEU A 170 13.53 32.84 -3.26
C LEU A 170 14.17 34.23 -3.07
N ASN A 171 15.42 34.31 -2.60
CA ASN A 171 16.11 35.55 -2.24
C ASN A 171 15.33 36.43 -1.25
N LEU A 172 14.58 35.80 -0.33
CA LEU A 172 13.80 36.49 0.70
C LEU A 172 14.64 36.88 1.91
N ASP A 173 15.73 36.14 2.17
CA ASP A 173 16.70 36.41 3.24
C ASP A 173 17.42 37.76 3.11
N LYS A 174 17.58 38.27 1.89
CA LYS A 174 18.18 39.60 1.66
C LYS A 174 17.23 40.76 1.98
N LYS A 175 15.92 40.48 2.13
CA LYS A 175 14.89 41.47 2.48
C LYS A 175 14.45 41.39 3.94
N HIS A 176 14.79 40.31 4.66
CA HIS A 176 14.35 40.08 6.04
C HIS A 176 15.51 39.67 6.94
N ASP A 177 15.68 40.39 8.05
CA ASP A 177 16.82 40.31 8.96
C ASP A 177 17.23 38.86 9.33
N SER A 178 18.51 38.56 9.10
CA SER A 178 19.22 37.39 9.63
C SER A 178 19.06 37.21 11.15
N TYR A 179 18.74 38.29 11.87
CA TYR A 179 18.39 38.29 13.29
C TYR A 179 17.09 37.51 13.60
N SER A 180 16.11 37.55 12.70
CA SER A 180 14.83 36.86 12.90
C SER A 180 14.97 35.33 12.74
N PHE A 181 15.78 34.88 11.78
CA PHE A 181 16.17 33.48 11.63
C PHE A 181 16.95 32.96 12.84
N PHE A 182 17.94 33.74 13.30
CA PHE A 182 18.71 33.41 14.50
C PHE A 182 17.81 33.29 15.73
N ASN A 183 16.99 34.30 16.02
CA ASN A 183 16.10 34.28 17.19
C ASN A 183 15.09 33.14 17.14
N ALA A 184 14.48 32.88 15.98
CA ALA A 184 13.52 31.79 15.84
C ALA A 184 14.15 30.43 16.13
N ARG A 185 15.41 30.20 15.72
CA ARG A 185 16.12 28.93 15.97
C ARG A 185 16.52 28.75 17.43
N PHE A 186 16.81 29.85 18.13
CA PHE A 186 17.23 29.82 19.53
C PHE A 186 16.11 30.13 20.53
N ASP A 187 14.88 30.30 20.07
CA ASP A 187 13.69 30.50 20.89
C ASP A 187 13.47 29.30 21.84
N ASP A 188 13.09 29.59 23.07
CA ASP A 188 12.87 28.57 24.10
C ASP A 188 11.70 27.64 23.73
N SER A 189 10.71 28.11 22.97
CA SER A 189 9.63 27.29 22.40
C SER A 189 10.12 26.25 21.40
N VAL A 190 11.27 26.47 20.75
CA VAL A 190 11.90 25.49 19.85
C VAL A 190 12.83 24.56 20.62
N LYS A 191 13.62 25.10 21.56
CA LYS A 191 14.59 24.30 22.33
C LYS A 191 13.95 23.30 23.27
N SER A 192 12.81 23.67 23.86
CA SER A 192 12.05 22.82 24.79
C SER A 192 11.40 21.61 24.13
N GLU A 193 11.28 21.61 22.80
CA GLU A 193 10.61 20.56 22.05
C GLU A 193 11.53 19.36 21.77
N PRO A 194 10.96 18.14 21.64
CA PRO A 194 11.70 16.96 21.22
C PRO A 194 12.42 17.21 19.90
N LYS A 195 13.62 16.64 19.73
CA LYS A 195 14.49 16.87 18.55
C LYS A 195 13.75 16.69 17.22
N VAL A 196 12.82 15.73 17.15
CA VAL A 196 12.02 15.40 15.97
C VAL A 196 11.00 16.47 15.57
N LEU A 197 10.59 17.35 16.49
CA LEU A 197 9.62 18.43 16.25
C LEU A 197 10.25 19.82 16.17
N ARG A 198 11.56 19.95 16.45
CA ARG A 198 12.24 21.25 16.47
C ARG A 198 12.17 21.98 15.13
N GLU A 199 12.33 21.26 14.02
CA GLU A 199 12.27 21.88 12.68
C GLU A 199 10.87 22.42 12.37
N TYR A 200 9.82 21.71 12.80
CA TYR A 200 8.44 22.16 12.66
C TYR A 200 8.20 23.43 13.50
N MET A 201 8.61 23.44 14.77
CA MET A 201 8.41 24.59 15.65
C MET A 201 9.24 25.80 15.21
N TYR A 202 10.46 25.57 14.74
CA TYR A 202 11.29 26.59 14.11
C TYR A 202 10.60 27.20 12.89
N THR A 203 10.14 26.36 11.96
CA THR A 203 9.42 26.83 10.77
C THR A 203 8.15 27.60 11.15
N LYS A 204 7.39 27.10 12.13
CA LYS A 204 6.18 27.78 12.65
C LYS A 204 6.49 29.17 13.20
N ASN A 205 7.58 29.32 13.93
CA ASN A 205 8.01 30.62 14.45
C ASN A 205 8.39 31.61 13.34
N ILE A 206 9.06 31.14 12.28
CA ILE A 206 9.34 31.97 11.09
C ILE A 206 8.04 32.47 10.45
N PHE A 207 7.06 31.59 10.21
CA PHE A 207 5.76 31.97 9.65
C PHE A 207 4.93 32.92 10.55
N ASN A 208 5.11 32.85 11.87
CA ASN A 208 4.44 33.78 12.79
C ASN A 208 5.04 35.18 12.76
N ASN A 209 6.38 35.26 12.70
CA ASN A 209 7.14 36.48 12.94
C ASN A 209 7.52 37.23 11.66
N MET A 210 7.65 36.54 10.52
CA MET A 210 8.06 37.15 9.25
C MET A 210 6.88 37.40 8.32
N SER A 211 6.77 38.62 7.79
CA SER A 211 5.73 38.98 6.80
C SER A 211 5.90 38.25 5.48
N ALA A 212 7.13 38.13 4.94
CA ALA A 212 7.37 37.38 3.70
C ALA A 212 6.97 35.91 3.81
N ALA A 213 7.15 35.28 4.97
CA ALA A 213 6.69 33.91 5.18
C ALA A 213 5.16 33.79 5.02
N LYS A 214 4.41 34.80 5.47
CA LYS A 214 2.94 34.82 5.35
C LYS A 214 2.49 34.92 3.90
N GLU A 215 3.23 35.63 3.05
CA GLU A 215 2.92 35.74 1.62
C GLU A 215 3.06 34.39 0.90
N LEU A 216 3.96 33.52 1.37
CA LEU A 216 4.16 32.18 0.81
C LEU A 216 3.00 31.21 1.08
N ILE A 217 2.17 31.45 2.09
CA ILE A 217 1.10 30.51 2.48
C ILE A 217 0.18 30.19 1.29
N ASN A 218 -0.15 31.20 0.49
CA ASN A 218 -1.08 31.06 -0.63
C ASN A 218 -0.42 30.55 -1.91
N SER A 219 0.91 30.47 -1.95
CA SER A 219 1.60 29.98 -3.14
C SER A 219 1.63 28.45 -3.21
N PHE A 220 1.49 27.76 -2.08
CA PHE A 220 1.39 26.30 -2.03
C PHE A 220 -0.05 25.81 -2.27
N THR A 221 -0.20 24.82 -3.15
CA THR A 221 -1.50 24.28 -3.58
C THR A 221 -1.56 22.77 -3.41
N ASN A 222 -2.77 22.21 -3.43
CA ASN A 222 -3.02 20.75 -3.46
C ASN A 222 -2.47 19.92 -2.29
N LEU A 223 -2.11 20.56 -1.16
CA LEU A 223 -1.60 19.86 0.04
C LEU A 223 -2.59 18.85 0.64
N TYR A 224 -3.90 19.07 0.46
CA TYR A 224 -4.94 18.22 1.02
C TYR A 224 -4.87 16.77 0.49
N LEU A 225 -4.85 16.60 -0.83
CA LEU A 225 -4.82 15.27 -1.46
C LEU A 225 -3.51 14.54 -1.14
N PHE A 226 -2.41 15.26 -1.16
CA PHE A 226 -1.11 14.71 -0.79
C PHE A 226 -1.12 14.14 0.63
N GLU A 227 -1.59 14.91 1.62
CA GLU A 227 -1.65 14.39 2.98
C GLU A 227 -2.61 13.20 3.11
N GLN A 228 -3.75 13.25 2.43
CA GLN A 228 -4.73 12.17 2.46
C GLN A 228 -4.15 10.83 2.00
N TYR A 229 -3.29 10.83 0.97
CA TYR A 229 -2.72 9.59 0.45
C TYR A 229 -1.49 9.09 1.22
N TYR A 230 -0.74 9.97 1.86
CA TYR A 230 0.57 9.62 2.44
C TYR A 230 0.63 9.68 3.97
N PHE A 231 -0.26 10.42 4.63
CA PHE A 231 -0.18 10.67 6.07
C PHE A 231 -1.50 10.46 6.82
N ASP A 232 -2.64 10.52 6.12
CA ASP A 232 -3.92 10.32 6.77
C ASP A 232 -4.12 8.86 7.21
N HIS A 233 -4.67 8.69 8.41
CA HIS A 233 -4.78 7.39 9.05
C HIS A 233 -5.73 6.48 8.26
N GLU A 234 -6.83 7.01 7.71
CA GLU A 234 -7.79 6.23 6.93
C GLU A 234 -7.14 5.67 5.66
N GLY A 235 -6.29 6.47 5.00
CA GLY A 235 -5.55 6.05 3.80
C GLY A 235 -4.40 5.08 4.08
N THR A 236 -3.73 5.23 5.22
CA THR A 236 -2.46 4.53 5.51
C THR A 236 -2.59 3.30 6.40
N ASN A 237 -3.73 3.10 7.08
CA ASN A 237 -3.91 1.99 8.03
C ASN A 237 -3.79 0.59 7.40
N ASP A 238 -4.22 0.40 6.14
CA ASP A 238 -4.02 -0.88 5.47
C ASP A 238 -2.60 -1.05 4.91
N LEU A 239 -1.88 0.05 4.72
CA LEU A 239 -0.48 0.07 4.26
C LEU A 239 0.50 -0.14 5.42
N MET A 240 0.15 0.33 6.62
CA MET A 240 0.93 0.25 7.84
C MET A 240 0.03 -0.17 9.00
N TYR A 241 0.32 -1.29 9.65
CA TYR A 241 -0.54 -1.78 10.74
C TYR A 241 -0.21 -1.12 12.08
N GLY A 242 -1.26 -0.75 12.81
CA GLY A 242 -1.18 -0.39 14.24
C GLY A 242 -0.52 0.97 14.48
N LEU A 243 0.45 1.05 15.39
CA LEU A 243 1.08 2.33 15.75
C LEU A 243 1.90 2.96 14.62
N LEU A 244 2.32 2.17 13.63
CA LEU A 244 3.08 2.65 12.47
C LEU A 244 2.21 3.41 11.46
N SER A 245 0.88 3.26 11.51
CA SER A 245 -0.06 3.98 10.65
C SER A 245 -0.27 5.44 11.06
N ARG A 246 0.21 5.83 12.24
CA ARG A 246 0.06 7.19 12.77
C ARG A 246 1.27 8.00 12.36
N LEU A 247 1.30 8.34 11.07
CA LEU A 247 2.37 9.13 10.49
C LEU A 247 2.16 10.60 10.87
N ASP A 248 3.12 11.18 11.60
CA ASP A 248 3.03 12.58 12.00
C ASP A 248 3.59 13.48 10.89
N PHE A 249 2.68 14.16 10.18
CA PHE A 249 3.03 15.08 9.09
C PHE A 249 4.00 16.19 9.54
N ARG A 250 3.93 16.60 10.82
CA ARG A 250 4.83 17.62 11.40
C ARG A 250 6.27 17.14 11.47
N VAL A 251 6.48 15.83 11.63
CA VAL A 251 7.81 15.23 11.73
C VAL A 251 8.37 14.95 10.35
N SER A 252 7.57 14.37 9.45
CA SER A 252 8.04 13.98 8.11
C SER A 252 8.10 15.13 7.11
N ALA A 253 7.27 16.16 7.25
CA ALA A 253 7.21 17.29 6.33
C ALA A 253 7.00 18.63 7.08
N PRO A 254 7.97 19.06 7.91
CA PRO A 254 7.82 20.23 8.79
C PRO A 254 7.31 21.49 8.08
N LEU A 255 7.91 21.82 6.92
CA LEU A 255 7.54 23.00 6.12
C LEU A 255 6.08 22.92 5.64
N LEU A 256 5.70 21.81 5.00
CA LEU A 256 4.36 21.63 4.44
C LEU A 256 3.30 21.60 5.54
N SER A 257 3.62 21.01 6.69
CA SER A 257 2.72 20.96 7.83
C SER A 257 2.39 22.34 8.38
N VAL A 258 3.37 23.25 8.47
CA VAL A 258 3.13 24.64 8.92
C VAL A 258 2.29 25.40 7.91
N ILE A 259 2.60 25.29 6.62
CA ILE A 259 1.85 25.95 5.55
C ILE A 259 0.37 25.52 5.61
N LYS A 260 0.11 24.21 5.72
CA LYS A 260 -1.25 23.69 5.83
C LYS A 260 -1.99 24.21 7.07
N GLU A 261 -1.34 24.20 8.23
CA GLU A 261 -1.94 24.72 9.47
C GLU A 261 -2.37 26.19 9.30
N LYS A 262 -1.55 26.98 8.61
CA LYS A 262 -1.84 28.39 8.31
C LYS A 262 -2.89 28.59 7.23
N GLN A 263 -3.06 27.67 6.29
CA GLN A 263 -4.16 27.71 5.30
C GLN A 263 -5.52 27.39 5.92
N ARG A 264 -5.55 26.69 7.06
CA ARG A 264 -6.79 26.34 7.79
C ARG A 264 -7.20 27.37 8.85
N SER A 265 -6.29 28.26 9.24
CA SER A 265 -6.48 29.28 10.30
C SER A 265 -7.03 30.58 9.72
#